data_AF-A0A1B6FTW5-F1
#
_entry.id   AF-A0A1B6FTW5-F1
#
_cell.length_a   1.000
_cell.length_b   1.000
_cell.length_c   1.000
_cell.angle_alpha   90.00
_cell.angle_beta   90.00
_cell.angle_gamma   90.00
#
_symmetry.space_group_name_H-M   'P 1'
#
loop_
_entity.id
_entity.type
_entity.pdbx_description
1 polymer ?
#
loop_
_entity_poly.entity_id
_entity_poly.type
_entity_poly.pdbx_seq_one_letter_code
_entity_poly.pdbx_strand_id
1 'polypeptide(L)'
;SEQEVNNFNNKNQQFKAADTKAMLVLTSNMTEETLTKVMRFNSSREIWLELHRLYDGVSEDKTFDLCMQFFNLKYSSDDEIASHLSKIKNLWNSLNIELNTESKLPEILLICKILDTLPSEYIFIL
;
A
#
# COMPACT_ATOMS: atom_id res chain seq x y z
N SER A 1 3.81 -27.77 39.97
CA SER A 1 3.38 -27.40 41.35
C SER A 1 2.22 -26.42 41.28
N GLU A 2 1.42 -26.25 42.34
CA GLU A 2 0.33 -25.24 42.38
C GLU A 2 0.80 -23.83 42.01
N GLN A 3 2.06 -23.53 42.34
CA GLN A 3 2.72 -22.27 42.03
C GLN A 3 2.87 -22.02 40.52
N GLU A 4 3.14 -23.06 39.72
CA GLU A 4 3.23 -22.95 38.26
C GLU A 4 1.86 -22.67 37.63
N VAL A 5 0.80 -23.32 38.13
CA VAL A 5 -0.58 -23.12 37.68
C VAL A 5 -1.04 -21.69 37.95
N ASN A 6 -0.77 -21.18 39.15
CA ASN A 6 -1.06 -19.79 39.51
C ASN A 6 -0.29 -18.78 38.63
N ASN A 7 0.99 -19.06 38.34
CA ASN A 7 1.79 -18.19 37.48
C ASN A 7 1.26 -18.17 36.04
N PHE A 8 0.85 -19.32 35.50
CA PHE A 8 0.24 -19.42 34.18
C PHE A 8 -1.07 -18.64 34.10
N ASN A 9 -1.95 -18.79 35.10
CA ASN A 9 -3.23 -18.07 35.15
C ASN A 9 -3.05 -16.55 35.19
N ASN A 10 -2.11 -16.05 35.98
CA ASN A 10 -1.78 -14.63 36.03
C ASN A 10 -1.30 -14.10 34.67
N LYS A 11 -0.40 -14.82 34.00
CA LYS A 11 0.07 -14.44 32.65
C LYS A 11 -1.07 -14.45 31.64
N ASN A 12 -1.95 -15.44 31.70
CA ASN A 12 -3.10 -15.54 30.80
C ASN A 12 -4.08 -14.37 30.99
N GLN A 13 -4.33 -13.94 32.24
CA GLN A 13 -5.15 -12.76 32.52
C GLN A 13 -4.52 -11.47 31.98
N GLN A 14 -3.21 -11.29 32.18
CA GLN A 14 -2.49 -10.14 31.64
C GLN A 14 -2.54 -10.10 30.11
N PHE A 15 -2.36 -11.26 29.46
CA PHE A 15 -2.48 -11.40 28.02
C PHE A 15 -3.87 -11.01 27.52
N LYS A 16 -4.93 -11.57 28.13
CA LYS A 16 -6.31 -11.23 27.76
C LYS A 16 -6.61 -9.74 27.93
N ALA A 17 -6.14 -9.13 29.01
CA ALA A 17 -6.33 -7.71 29.23
C ALA A 17 -5.61 -6.83 28.18
N ALA A 18 -4.41 -7.24 27.75
CA ALA A 18 -3.69 -6.57 26.68
C ALA A 18 -4.37 -6.77 25.31
N ASP A 19 -4.82 -7.99 25.02
CA ASP A 19 -5.51 -8.32 23.78
C ASP A 19 -6.81 -7.53 23.63
N THR A 20 -7.64 -7.46 24.69
CA THR A 20 -8.87 -6.64 24.68
C THR A 20 -8.59 -5.15 24.42
N LYS A 21 -7.51 -4.61 25.01
CA LYS A 21 -7.10 -3.22 24.73
C LYS A 21 -6.70 -3.03 23.28
N ALA A 22 -5.94 -3.97 22.72
CA ALA A 22 -5.55 -3.92 21.31
C ALA A 22 -6.77 -4.02 20.39
N MET A 23 -7.72 -4.92 20.67
CA MET A 23 -8.98 -4.99 19.92
C MET A 23 -9.73 -3.65 19.93
N LEU A 24 -9.88 -3.04 21.12
CA LEU A 24 -10.55 -1.74 21.25
C LEU A 24 -9.87 -0.66 20.40
N VAL A 25 -8.55 -0.58 20.44
CA VAL A 25 -7.77 0.37 19.64
C VAL A 25 -8.02 0.14 18.16
N LEU A 26 -7.91 -1.11 17.70
CA LEU A 26 -8.13 -1.48 16.29
C LEU A 26 -9.54 -1.09 15.83
N THR A 27 -10.58 -1.37 16.63
CA THR A 27 -11.97 -1.19 16.21
C THR A 27 -12.52 0.22 16.42
N SER A 28 -11.90 1.04 17.28
CA SER A 28 -12.43 2.35 17.71
C SER A 28 -12.66 3.37 16.60
N ASN A 29 -11.92 3.28 15.50
CA ASN A 29 -11.96 4.23 14.38
C ASN A 29 -12.38 3.57 13.06
N MET A 30 -12.91 2.35 13.10
CA MET A 30 -13.40 1.69 11.91
C MET A 30 -14.75 2.26 11.46
N THR A 31 -14.99 2.29 10.15
CA THR A 31 -16.34 2.49 9.63
C THR A 31 -17.23 1.31 10.01
N GLU A 32 -18.55 1.52 10.03
CA GLU A 32 -19.52 0.45 10.34
C GLU A 32 -19.39 -0.74 9.39
N GLU A 33 -19.11 -0.48 8.11
CA GLU A 33 -18.85 -1.51 7.10
C GLU A 33 -17.61 -2.36 7.45
N THR A 34 -16.49 -1.73 7.79
CA THR A 34 -15.27 -2.45 8.17
C THR A 34 -15.44 -3.19 9.50
N LEU A 35 -16.15 -2.59 10.46
CA LEU A 35 -16.43 -3.22 11.75
C LEU A 35 -17.24 -4.51 11.58
N THR A 36 -18.26 -4.50 10.72
CA THR A 36 -19.09 -5.68 10.43
C THR A 36 -18.25 -6.83 9.84
N LYS A 37 -17.18 -6.51 9.10
CA LYS A 37 -16.26 -7.50 8.54
C LYS A 37 -15.29 -8.09 9.57
N VAL A 38 -15.05 -7.46 10.71
CA VAL A 38 -14.10 -7.94 11.72
C VAL A 38 -14.71 -8.35 13.05
N MET A 39 -15.97 -7.99 13.33
CA MET A 39 -16.63 -8.23 14.62
C MET A 39 -16.77 -9.71 15.01
N ARG A 40 -16.65 -10.63 14.05
CA ARG A 40 -16.71 -12.09 14.28
C ARG A 40 -15.46 -12.66 14.96
N PHE A 41 -14.36 -11.91 14.99
CA PHE A 41 -13.08 -12.36 15.52
C PHE A 41 -12.95 -12.11 17.02
N ASN A 42 -12.19 -12.97 17.71
CA ASN A 42 -12.12 -12.99 19.17
C ASN A 42 -10.75 -12.59 19.71
N SER A 43 -9.82 -12.24 18.83
CA SER A 43 -8.49 -11.76 19.22
C SER A 43 -8.05 -10.58 18.36
N SER A 44 -7.22 -9.72 18.94
CA SER A 44 -6.64 -8.58 18.22
C SER A 44 -5.81 -9.01 17.00
N ARG A 45 -5.16 -10.18 17.10
CA ARG A 45 -4.39 -10.78 16.00
C ARG A 45 -5.28 -11.12 14.80
N GLU A 46 -6.43 -11.74 15.02
CA GLU A 46 -7.35 -12.10 13.94
C GLU A 46 -7.93 -10.86 13.27
N ILE A 47 -8.32 -9.85 14.06
CA ILE A 47 -8.77 -8.56 13.55
C ILE A 47 -7.68 -7.91 12.69
N TRP A 48 -6.43 -7.87 13.18
CA TRP A 48 -5.30 -7.32 12.44
C TRP A 48 -5.05 -8.03 11.11
N LEU A 49 -5.10 -9.37 11.09
CA LEU A 49 -4.90 -10.14 9.86
C LEU A 49 -6.01 -9.91 8.84
N GLU A 50 -7.28 -9.80 9.26
CA GLU A 50 -8.36 -9.48 8.34
C GLU A 50 -8.25 -8.05 7.80
N LEU A 51 -7.88 -7.08 8.65
CA LEU A 51 -7.61 -5.72 8.17
C LEU A 51 -6.50 -5.74 7.12
N HIS A 52 -5.38 -6.41 7.39
CA HIS A 52 -4.34 -6.59 6.39
C HIS A 52 -4.90 -7.20 5.11
N ARG A 53 -5.67 -8.28 5.18
CA ARG A 53 -6.28 -8.89 3.99
C ARG A 53 -7.21 -7.93 3.23
N LEU A 54 -7.99 -7.12 3.93
CA LEU A 54 -8.93 -6.16 3.32
C LEU A 54 -8.21 -4.99 2.64
N TYR A 55 -7.04 -4.60 3.13
CA TYR A 55 -6.32 -3.42 2.64
C TYR A 55 -5.07 -3.76 1.79
N ASP A 56 -4.49 -4.96 1.90
CA ASP A 56 -3.36 -5.41 1.08
C ASP A 56 -3.78 -5.58 -0.38
N GLY A 57 -4.97 -6.12 -0.65
CA GLY A 57 -5.48 -6.26 -2.03
C GLY A 57 -5.72 -4.90 -2.73
N VAL A 58 -6.09 -3.87 -1.96
CA VAL A 58 -6.24 -2.50 -2.49
C VAL A 58 -4.88 -1.94 -2.91
N SER A 59 -3.80 -2.33 -2.23
CA SER A 59 -2.43 -1.94 -2.60
C SER A 59 -1.94 -2.65 -3.86
N GLU A 60 -2.22 -3.95 -4.01
CA GLU A 60 -1.86 -4.71 -5.22
C GLU A 60 -2.62 -4.21 -6.46
N ASP A 61 -3.93 -3.99 -6.36
CA ASP A 61 -4.75 -3.43 -7.44
C ASP A 61 -4.28 -2.02 -7.80
N LYS A 62 -3.97 -1.19 -6.81
CA LYS A 62 -3.43 0.16 -7.02
C LYS A 62 -2.05 0.14 -7.67
N THR A 63 -1.17 -0.78 -7.27
CA THR A 63 0.15 -0.97 -7.88
C THR A 63 0.00 -1.37 -9.35
N PHE A 64 -0.89 -2.33 -9.63
CA PHE A 64 -1.20 -2.76 -10.99
C PHE A 64 -1.73 -1.60 -11.84
N ASP A 65 -2.70 -0.84 -11.32
CA ASP A 65 -3.28 0.31 -12.01
C ASP A 65 -2.24 1.40 -12.30
N LEU A 66 -1.37 1.70 -11.34
CA LEU A 66 -0.27 2.65 -11.53
C LEU A 66 0.73 2.17 -12.57
N CYS A 67 1.05 0.87 -12.59
CA CYS A 67 1.91 0.26 -13.60
C CYS A 67 1.27 0.40 -14.98
N MET A 68 -0.01 0.05 -15.12
CA MET A 68 -0.73 0.15 -16.38
C MET A 68 -0.82 1.60 -16.87
N GLN A 69 -1.09 2.55 -15.98
CA GLN A 69 -1.07 3.98 -16.32
C GLN A 69 0.32 4.44 -16.77
N PHE A 70 1.38 4.06 -16.05
CA PHE A 70 2.75 4.43 -16.40
C PHE A 70 3.16 3.85 -17.77
N PHE A 71 2.94 2.56 -18.00
CA PHE A 71 3.34 1.93 -19.26
C PHE A 71 2.48 2.37 -20.44
N ASN A 72 1.18 2.60 -20.25
CA ASN A 72 0.28 3.04 -21.32
C ASN A 72 0.29 4.55 -21.56
N LEU A 73 0.91 5.35 -20.70
CA LEU A 73 0.99 6.79 -20.90
C LEU A 73 1.64 7.09 -22.25
N LYS A 74 0.96 7.83 -23.11
CA LYS A 74 1.46 8.29 -24.41
C LYS A 74 1.37 9.80 -24.46
N TYR A 75 2.27 10.42 -25.23
CA TYR A 75 2.20 11.84 -25.47
C TYR A 75 0.98 12.18 -26.32
N SER A 76 0.30 13.27 -25.97
CA SER A 76 -0.78 13.86 -26.76
C SER A 76 -0.28 15.17 -27.36
N SER A 77 -0.58 15.43 -28.64
CA SER A 77 -0.23 16.70 -29.30
C SER A 77 -0.87 17.93 -28.64
N ASP A 78 -1.92 17.72 -27.84
CA ASP A 78 -2.60 18.77 -27.09
C ASP A 78 -1.94 19.07 -25.73
N ASP A 79 -0.98 18.24 -25.30
CA ASP A 79 -0.24 18.44 -24.04
C ASP A 79 1.06 19.21 -24.27
N GLU A 80 1.32 20.19 -23.39
CA GLU A 80 2.66 20.76 -23.25
C GLU A 80 3.64 19.70 -22.73
N ILE A 81 4.86 19.67 -23.28
CA ILE A 81 5.89 18.68 -22.89
C ILE A 81 6.23 18.76 -21.41
N ALA A 82 6.28 19.96 -20.83
CA ALA A 82 6.53 20.13 -19.40
C ALA A 82 5.43 19.45 -18.56
N SER A 83 4.17 19.58 -18.98
CA SER A 83 3.02 18.91 -18.37
C SER A 83 3.09 17.40 -18.54
N HIS A 84 3.44 16.91 -19.73
CA HIS A 84 3.61 15.47 -19.99
C HIS A 84 4.72 14.85 -19.13
N LEU A 85 5.90 15.49 -19.07
CA LEU A 85 7.01 15.05 -18.21
C LEU A 85 6.63 15.06 -16.72
N SER A 86 5.81 16.04 -16.30
CA SER A 86 5.30 16.09 -14.93
C SER A 86 4.36 14.91 -14.65
N LYS A 87 3.47 14.54 -15.59
CA LYS A 87 2.63 13.34 -15.48
C LYS A 87 3.47 12.08 -15.32
N ILE A 88 4.52 11.89 -16.14
CA ILE A 88 5.43 10.74 -16.03
C ILE A 88 6.10 10.69 -14.66
N LYS A 89 6.69 11.82 -14.21
CA LYS A 89 7.38 11.89 -12.90
C LYS A 89 6.44 11.62 -11.73
N ASN A 90 5.20 12.10 -11.79
CA ASN A 90 4.21 11.87 -10.74
C ASN A 90 3.82 10.38 -10.65
N LEU A 91 3.59 9.73 -11.80
CA LEU A 91 3.34 8.29 -11.84
C LEU A 91 4.54 7.48 -11.33
N TRP A 92 5.76 7.86 -11.73
CA TRP A 92 6.99 7.23 -11.26
C TRP A 92 7.16 7.33 -9.74
N ASN A 93 6.94 8.51 -9.16
CA ASN A 93 7.02 8.71 -7.72
C ASN A 93 5.95 7.90 -6.99
N SER A 94 4.72 7.88 -7.52
CA SER A 94 3.61 7.11 -6.94
C SER A 94 3.90 5.62 -6.95
N LEU A 95 4.48 5.09 -8.05
CA LEU A 95 4.91 3.70 -8.16
C LEU A 95 6.00 3.34 -7.15
N ASN A 96 7.02 4.19 -6.98
CA ASN A 96 8.08 3.94 -6.01
C ASN A 96 7.59 3.97 -4.55
N ILE A 97 6.56 4.76 -4.25
CA ILE A 97 5.93 4.79 -2.93
C ILE A 97 5.12 3.50 -2.71
N GLU A 98 4.28 3.13 -3.68
CA GLU A 98 3.36 2.01 -3.53
C GLU A 98 4.08 0.65 -3.50
N LEU A 99 5.13 0.48 -4.32
CA LEU A 99 5.90 -0.77 -4.35
C LEU A 99 6.59 -1.06 -3.01
N ASN A 100 6.80 -0.05 -2.16
CA ASN A 100 7.35 -0.16 -0.81
C ASN A 100 8.58 -1.10 -0.70
N THR A 101 9.38 -1.15 -1.77
CA THR A 101 10.60 -1.96 -1.83
C THR A 101 11.74 -1.22 -1.15
N GLU A 102 12.64 -1.95 -0.49
CA GLU A 102 13.85 -1.35 0.13
C GLU A 102 14.72 -0.57 -0.88
N SER A 103 14.58 -0.88 -2.17
CA SER A 103 15.25 -0.21 -3.28
C SER A 103 14.25 0.44 -4.22
N LYS A 104 14.57 1.64 -4.70
CA LYS A 104 13.80 2.32 -5.76
C LYS A 104 13.91 1.55 -7.07
N LEU A 105 12.88 1.70 -7.92
CA LEU A 105 12.93 1.20 -9.28
C LEU A 105 14.15 1.77 -10.02
N PRO A 106 14.81 0.98 -10.89
CA PRO A 106 15.95 1.45 -11.67
C PRO A 106 15.61 2.67 -12.52
N GLU A 107 16.35 3.76 -12.36
CA GLU A 107 16.10 5.04 -13.04
C GLU A 107 16.10 4.92 -14.58
N ILE A 108 16.80 3.90 -15.11
CA ILE A 108 16.77 3.58 -16.54
C ILE A 108 15.35 3.37 -17.09
N LEU A 109 14.41 2.83 -16.29
CA LEU A 109 13.02 2.65 -16.71
C LEU A 109 12.30 3.98 -16.92
N LEU A 110 12.57 4.96 -16.05
CA LEU A 110 12.06 6.32 -16.20
C LEU A 110 12.63 6.99 -17.46
N ILE A 111 13.94 6.86 -17.69
CA ILE A 111 14.60 7.40 -18.87
C ILE A 111 14.01 6.78 -20.14
N CYS A 112 13.91 5.45 -20.21
CA CYS A 112 13.32 4.76 -21.35
C CYS A 112 11.88 5.21 -21.60
N LYS A 113 11.08 5.44 -20.55
CA LYS A 113 9.70 5.91 -20.71
C LYS A 113 9.62 7.34 -21.25
N ILE A 114 10.49 8.23 -20.77
CA ILE A 114 10.59 9.60 -21.29
C ILE A 114 10.94 9.57 -22.77
N LEU A 115 11.91 8.73 -23.17
CA LEU A 115 12.32 8.58 -24.56
C LEU A 115 11.23 7.96 -25.45
N ASP A 116 10.52 6.91 -24.98
CA ASP A 116 9.41 6.25 -25.71
C ASP A 116 8.25 7.20 -26.00
N THR A 117 8.06 8.20 -25.14
CA THR A 117 6.92 9.12 -25.25
C THR A 117 7.34 10.50 -25.73
N LEU A 118 8.60 10.69 -26.13
CA LEU A 118 9.05 11.99 -26.61
C LEU A 118 8.46 12.26 -28.00
N PRO A 119 7.93 13.48 -28.25
CA PRO A 119 7.44 13.85 -29.57
C PRO A 119 8.57 13.83 -30.60
N SER A 120 8.26 13.49 -31.85
CA SER A 120 9.28 13.33 -32.91
C SER A 120 10.08 14.60 -33.19
N GLU A 121 9.50 15.77 -32.89
CA GLU A 121 10.11 17.09 -33.03
C GLU A 121 11.33 17.27 -32.10
N TYR A 122 11.40 16.49 -31.02
CA TYR A 122 12.46 16.59 -30.01
C TYR A 122 13.46 15.43 -30.09
N ILE A 123 13.16 14.38 -30.85
CA ILE A 123 14.05 13.23 -31.06
C ILE A 123 15.35 13.66 -31.76
N PHE A 124 15.30 14.69 -32.61
CA PHE A 124 16.48 15.18 -33.35
C PHE A 124 17.49 15.99 -32.51
N ILE A 125 17.18 16.26 -31.23
CA ILE A 125 18.03 17.06 -30.32
C ILE A 125 18.87 16.17 -29.39
N LEU A 126 18.62 14.86 -29.37
CA LEU A 126 19.40 13.84 -28.65
C LEU A 126 20.40 13.15 -29.59
#